data_AF-A0A9P8BBZ2-F1
#
_entry.id   AF-A0A9P8BBZ2-F1
#
_cell.length_a   1.000
_cell.length_b   1.000
_cell.length_c   1.000
_cell.angle_alpha   90.00
_cell.angle_beta   90.00
_cell.angle_gamma   90.00
#
_symmetry.space_group_name_H-M   'P 1'
#
loop_
_entity.id
_entity.type
_entity.pdbx_description
1 polymer ?
#
loop_
_entity_poly.entity_id
_entity_poly.type
_entity_poly.pdbx_seq_one_letter_code
_entity_poly.pdbx_strand_id
1 'polypeptide(L)'
;MFTRSKARNSESHRERVAGGYKAALTNPNTTHDGREHAKHELRRMGESTHVPIMTKIKRTIGIRSTPKRKMVLDSERRTRTRTRKGTRRSIL
;
A
#
# COMPACT_ATOMS: atom_id res chain seq x y z
N MET A 1 -4.83 -19.51 -24.35
CA MET A 1 -4.14 -19.17 -23.07
C MET A 1 -4.71 -17.86 -22.54
N PHE A 2 -5.53 -17.88 -21.49
CA PHE A 2 -6.15 -16.66 -20.95
C PHE A 2 -5.19 -15.90 -20.02
N THR A 3 -4.97 -14.63 -20.31
CA THR A 3 -4.04 -13.74 -19.60
C THR A 3 -4.54 -13.39 -18.19
N ARG A 4 -4.27 -14.28 -17.21
CA ARG A 4 -4.52 -14.05 -15.77
C ARG A 4 -3.75 -12.85 -15.20
N SER A 5 -2.79 -12.29 -15.93
CA SER A 5 -2.01 -11.11 -15.54
C SER A 5 -2.82 -9.80 -15.54
N LYS A 6 -3.79 -9.61 -16.45
CA LYS A 6 -4.50 -8.33 -16.60
C LYS A 6 -5.44 -8.05 -15.42
N ALA A 7 -6.16 -9.07 -14.93
CA ALA A 7 -7.12 -8.96 -13.83
C ALA A 7 -6.48 -8.65 -12.47
N ARG A 8 -5.31 -9.22 -12.16
CA ARG A 8 -4.59 -8.94 -10.90
C ARG A 8 -4.08 -7.50 -10.82
N ASN A 9 -3.71 -6.91 -11.95
CA ASN A 9 -3.21 -5.54 -11.97
C ASN A 9 -4.35 -4.55 -11.66
N SER A 10 -5.52 -4.73 -12.26
CA SER A 10 -6.69 -3.87 -12.03
C SER A 10 -7.19 -3.91 -10.58
N GLU A 11 -7.22 -5.08 -9.95
CA GLU A 11 -7.69 -5.21 -8.56
C GLU A 11 -6.73 -4.53 -7.58
N SER A 12 -5.43 -4.78 -7.75
CA SER A 12 -4.38 -4.10 -6.97
C SER A 12 -4.34 -2.60 -7.20
N HIS A 13 -4.79 -2.12 -8.37
CA HIS A 13 -4.89 -0.69 -8.65
C HIS A 13 -6.05 -0.07 -7.88
N ARG A 14 -7.22 -0.72 -7.86
CA ARG A 14 -8.39 -0.27 -7.10
C ARG A 14 -8.12 -0.20 -5.59
N GLU A 15 -7.44 -1.20 -5.03
CA GLU A 15 -7.04 -1.19 -3.61
C GLU A 15 -6.10 -0.02 -3.27
N ARG A 16 -5.12 0.26 -4.13
CA ARG A 16 -4.20 1.40 -3.94
C ARG A 16 -4.92 2.74 -4.01
N VAL A 17 -5.84 2.88 -4.95
CA VAL A 17 -6.69 4.09 -5.11
C VAL A 17 -7.56 4.29 -3.87
N ALA A 18 -8.25 3.24 -3.40
CA ALA A 18 -9.03 3.29 -2.16
C ALA A 18 -8.16 3.65 -0.93
N GLY A 19 -6.95 3.10 -0.84
CA GLY A 19 -5.99 3.48 0.20
C GLY A 19 -5.60 4.96 0.17
N GLY A 20 -5.40 5.52 -1.04
CA GLY A 20 -5.10 6.93 -1.25
C GLY A 20 -6.22 7.86 -0.75
N TYR A 21 -7.47 7.55 -1.09
CA TYR A 21 -8.61 8.33 -0.60
C TYR A 21 -8.79 8.21 0.90
N LYS A 22 -8.60 7.02 1.49
CA LYS A 22 -8.63 6.84 2.96
C LYS A 22 -7.55 7.69 3.64
N ALA A 23 -6.36 7.80 3.03
CA ALA A 23 -5.31 8.67 3.53
C ALA A 23 -5.72 10.16 3.47
N ALA A 24 -6.30 10.61 2.36
CA ALA A 24 -6.79 11.98 2.18
C ALA A 24 -7.83 12.38 3.24
N LEU A 25 -8.71 11.47 3.65
CA LEU A 25 -9.67 11.73 4.74
C LEU A 25 -9.03 12.04 6.10
N THR A 26 -7.81 11.56 6.31
CA THR A 26 -7.10 11.67 7.60
C THR A 26 -5.96 12.67 7.59
N ASN A 27 -5.58 13.16 6.42
CA ASN A 27 -4.48 14.10 6.26
C ASN A 27 -4.96 15.52 6.66
N PRO A 28 -4.37 16.14 7.70
CA PRO A 28 -4.77 17.48 8.13
C PRO A 28 -4.55 18.55 7.04
N ASN A 29 -3.63 18.30 6.10
CA ASN A 29 -3.30 19.23 5.02
C ASN A 29 -4.25 19.09 3.81
N THR A 30 -5.25 18.22 3.88
CA THR A 30 -6.23 18.07 2.78
C THR A 30 -7.37 19.06 2.97
N THR A 31 -7.74 19.75 1.90
CA THR A 31 -8.85 20.71 1.87
C THR A 31 -10.18 20.06 2.25
N HIS A 32 -11.18 20.87 2.58
CA HIS A 32 -12.52 20.35 2.85
C HIS A 32 -13.10 19.63 1.62
N ASP A 33 -13.04 20.26 0.46
CA ASP A 33 -13.56 19.71 -0.80
C ASP A 33 -12.82 18.43 -1.21
N GLY A 34 -11.50 18.39 -1.01
CA GLY A 34 -10.71 17.18 -1.28
C GLY A 34 -11.13 16.00 -0.41
N ARG A 35 -11.50 16.25 0.85
CA ARG A 35 -12.03 15.21 1.75
C ARG A 35 -13.44 14.77 1.34
N GLU A 36 -14.33 15.69 0.94
CA GLU A 36 -15.66 15.33 0.45
C GLU A 36 -15.60 14.50 -0.82
N HIS A 37 -14.74 14.89 -1.77
CA HIS A 37 -14.48 14.11 -2.98
C HIS A 37 -13.95 12.71 -2.64
N ALA A 38 -12.98 12.60 -1.72
CA ALA A 38 -12.47 11.31 -1.26
C ALA A 38 -13.54 10.42 -0.61
N LYS A 39 -14.47 10.99 0.17
CA LYS A 39 -15.61 10.25 0.74
C LYS A 39 -16.54 9.75 -0.36
N HIS A 40 -16.82 10.59 -1.36
CA HIS A 40 -17.68 10.23 -2.47
C HIS A 40 -17.10 9.07 -3.28
N GLU A 41 -15.83 9.14 -3.63
CA GLU A 41 -15.15 8.09 -4.40
C GLU A 41 -15.06 6.77 -3.64
N LEU A 42 -14.75 6.80 -2.32
CA LEU A 42 -14.77 5.60 -1.48
C LEU A 42 -16.17 4.96 -1.40
N ARG A 43 -17.22 5.78 -1.30
CA ARG A 43 -18.61 5.29 -1.30
C ARG A 43 -18.98 4.67 -2.63
N ARG A 44 -18.59 5.29 -3.75
CA ARG A 44 -18.79 4.75 -5.11
C ARG A 44 -18.07 3.41 -5.31
N MET A 45 -16.92 3.23 -4.68
CA MET A 45 -16.16 1.96 -4.72
C MET A 45 -16.70 0.87 -3.79
N GLY A 46 -17.70 1.16 -2.94
CA GLY A 46 -18.22 0.22 -1.94
C GLY A 46 -17.26 0.01 -0.76
N GLU A 47 -16.27 0.89 -0.59
CA GLU A 47 -15.27 0.83 0.45
C GLU A 47 -15.70 1.60 1.69
N SER A 48 -15.28 1.15 2.87
CA SER A 48 -15.60 1.85 4.12
C SER A 48 -14.99 3.25 4.12
N THR A 49 -15.87 4.26 4.11
CA THR A 49 -15.54 5.69 4.27
C THR A 49 -15.23 6.03 5.73
N HIS A 50 -15.49 5.11 6.67
CA HIS A 50 -15.40 5.35 8.10
C HIS A 50 -13.98 5.05 8.62
N VAL A 51 -13.22 6.12 8.85
CA VAL A 51 -12.04 6.05 9.70
C VAL A 51 -12.52 5.96 11.15
N PRO A 52 -12.16 4.91 11.91
CA PRO A 52 -12.67 4.71 13.27
C PRO A 52 -12.40 5.94 14.14
N ILE A 53 -13.39 6.32 14.96
CA ILE A 53 -13.36 7.52 15.82
C ILE A 53 -12.06 7.57 16.65
N MET A 54 -11.65 6.43 17.21
CA MET A 54 -10.37 6.26 17.92
C MET A 54 -9.15 6.74 17.13
N THR A 55 -9.10 6.49 15.80
CA THR A 55 -7.99 6.93 14.94
C THR A 55 -7.97 8.44 14.77
N LYS A 56 -9.15 9.07 14.71
CA LYS A 56 -9.27 10.53 14.69
C LYS A 56 -8.83 11.12 16.02
N ILE A 57 -9.35 10.59 17.14
CA ILE A 57 -9.04 11.06 18.50
C ILE A 57 -7.54 10.95 18.79
N LYS A 58 -6.93 9.77 18.55
CA LYS A 58 -5.48 9.58 18.77
C LYS A 58 -4.66 10.57 17.93
N ARG A 59 -5.06 10.85 16.69
CA ARG A 59 -4.35 11.79 15.83
C ARG A 59 -4.55 13.25 16.24
N THR A 60 -5.73 13.66 16.72
CA THR A 60 -5.98 15.02 17.21
C THR A 60 -5.18 15.35 18.47
N ILE A 61 -4.85 14.36 19.28
CA ILE A 61 -4.00 14.50 20.48
C ILE A 61 -2.51 14.22 20.19
N GLY A 62 -2.10 14.16 18.91
CA GLY A 62 -0.70 13.92 18.52
C GLY A 62 -0.21 12.48 18.64
N ILE A 63 -1.05 11.55 19.09
CA ILE A 63 -0.74 10.12 19.23
C ILE A 63 -0.93 9.43 17.87
N ARG A 64 0.13 9.35 17.06
CA ARG A 64 0.09 8.61 15.78
C ARG A 64 0.04 7.10 16.06
N SER A 65 -1.12 6.47 15.85
CA SER A 65 -1.43 5.05 16.14
C SER A 65 -0.63 3.97 15.39
N THR A 66 0.51 4.26 14.76
CA THR A 66 1.33 3.23 14.11
C THR A 66 2.80 3.49 14.38
N PRO A 67 3.51 2.65 15.15
CA PRO A 67 4.86 2.31 14.74
C PRO A 67 4.70 1.67 13.36
N LYS A 68 5.26 2.33 12.34
CA LYS A 68 5.37 1.78 10.98
C LYS A 68 5.84 0.34 11.14
N ARG A 69 4.98 -0.62 10.78
CA ARG A 69 5.22 -2.07 10.83
C ARG A 69 6.71 -2.28 10.58
N LYS A 70 7.49 -2.72 11.58
CA LYS A 70 8.90 -3.05 11.35
C LYS A 70 8.85 -4.02 10.18
N MET A 71 9.37 -3.61 9.03
CA MET A 71 9.77 -4.57 8.01
C MET A 71 10.72 -5.49 8.77
N VAL A 72 10.21 -6.63 9.22
CA VAL A 72 11.05 -7.70 9.71
C VAL A 72 11.93 -7.98 8.51
N LEU A 73 13.20 -7.59 8.63
CA LEU A 73 14.26 -7.92 7.71
C LEU A 73 14.41 -9.44 7.77
N ASP A 74 13.52 -10.16 7.10
CA ASP A 74 13.77 -11.55 6.78
C ASP A 74 14.70 -11.53 5.56
N SER A 75 15.97 -11.23 5.84
CA SER A 75 17.09 -11.19 4.90
C SER A 75 17.43 -12.58 4.34
N GLU A 76 16.66 -13.63 4.65
CA GLU A 76 17.02 -15.02 4.34
C GLU A 76 16.27 -15.64 3.15
N ARG A 77 15.33 -14.93 2.50
CA ARG A 77 14.65 -15.42 1.28
C ARG A 77 15.16 -14.87 -0.05
N ARG A 78 16.41 -14.37 -0.11
CA ARG A 78 17.00 -13.85 -1.37
C ARG A 78 18.29 -14.50 -1.85
N THR A 79 18.78 -15.57 -1.20
CA THR A 79 20.02 -16.26 -1.61
C THR A 79 19.81 -17.65 -2.23
N ARG A 80 18.58 -18.02 -2.60
CA ARG A 80 18.29 -19.27 -3.33
C ARG A 80 17.74 -18.97 -4.72
N THR A 81 18.63 -18.66 -5.68
CA THR A 81 18.54 -18.94 -7.14
C THR A 81 19.67 -18.22 -7.86
N ARG A 82 20.92 -18.59 -7.56
CA ARG A 82 22.06 -18.28 -8.44
C ARG A 82 23.21 -19.26 -8.22
N THR A 83 22.90 -20.54 -8.34
CA THR A 83 23.92 -21.58 -8.49
C THR A 83 23.77 -22.24 -9.87
N ARG A 84 24.93 -22.37 -10.54
CA ARG A 84 25.27 -23.19 -11.72
C ARG A 84 25.10 -22.56 -13.11
N LYS A 85 26.21 -21.96 -13.57
CA LYS A 85 27.06 -22.38 -14.72
C LYS A 85 28.35 -21.54 -14.58
N GLY A 86 29.52 -22.11 -14.28
CA GLY A 86 30.35 -22.88 -15.21
C GLY A 86 30.80 -21.94 -16.34
N THR A 87 32.07 -21.66 -16.64
CA THR A 87 33.33 -22.38 -16.44
C THR A 87 34.47 -21.42 -16.77
N ARG A 88 35.65 -21.69 -16.22
CA ARG A 88 36.94 -21.00 -16.36
C ARG A 88 37.36 -20.67 -17.81
N ARG A 89 38.05 -19.55 -17.99
CA ARG A 89 39.14 -19.29 -18.96
C ARG A 89 39.91 -18.05 -18.46
N SER A 90 40.90 -18.19 -17.58
CA SER A 90 42.35 -18.19 -17.94
C SER A 90 42.62 -18.28 -19.44
N ILE A 91 43.30 -17.29 -20.03
CA ILE A 91 44.53 -17.43 -20.84
C ILE A 91 45.18 -16.04 -20.96
N LEU A 92 46.51 -16.02 -20.72
CA LEU A 92 47.58 -15.02 -20.98
C LEU A 92 47.41 -13.57 -20.49
#